data_AF-A0A5J4SRK5-F1
#
_entry.id   AF-A0A5J4SRK5-F1
#
_cell.length_a   1.000
_cell.length_b   1.000
_cell.length_c   1.000
_cell.angle_alpha   90.00
_cell.angle_beta   90.00
_cell.angle_gamma   90.00
#
_symmetry.space_group_name_H-M   'P 1'
#
loop_
_entity.id
_entity.type
_entity.pdbx_description
1 polymer ?
#
loop_
_entity_poly.entity_id
_entity_poly.type
_entity_poly.pdbx_seq_one_letter_code
_entity_poly.pdbx_strand_id
1 'polypeptide(L)' 'MTLTYYVSGSLTDALNVANEIKSETGMLPEKITTDQKEDVRFDERDYHRLRKGTITEETYAGNNLIL' A
#
# COMPACT_ATOMS: atom_id res chain seq x y z
N MET A 1 -3.34 -4.98 -15.97
CA MET A 1 -2.04 -5.62 -15.68
C MET A 1 -1.84 -5.46 -14.19
N THR A 2 -1.89 -6.57 -13.45
CA THR A 2 -1.80 -6.52 -11.98
C THR A 2 -0.32 -6.59 -11.59
N LEU A 3 0.17 -5.53 -10.98
CA LEU A 3 1.51 -5.47 -10.42
C LEU A 3 1.43 -5.99 -8.99
N THR A 4 2.05 -7.12 -8.72
CA THR A 4 2.14 -7.73 -7.37
C THR A 4 3.58 -7.69 -6.93
N TYR A 5 3.84 -7.02 -5.81
CA TYR A 5 5.17 -6.94 -5.20
C TYR A 5 5.19 -7.77 -3.92
N TYR A 6 6.33 -8.41 -3.67
CA TYR A 6 6.59 -9.15 -2.44
C TYR A 6 7.55 -8.35 -1.58
N VAL A 7 7.15 -8.11 -0.33
CA VAL A 7 7.97 -7.38 0.63
C VAL A 7 8.15 -8.25 1.86
N SER A 8 9.39 -8.53 2.22
CA SER A 8 9.73 -9.13 3.51
C SER A 8 9.73 -8.03 4.56
N GLY A 9 8.62 -7.91 5.30
CA GLY A 9 8.38 -6.76 6.16
C GLY A 9 6.92 -6.59 6.60
N SER A 10 6.71 -5.58 7.43
CA SER A 10 5.40 -5.17 7.95
C SER A 10 4.55 -4.46 6.89
N LEU A 11 3.27 -4.21 7.20
CA LEU A 11 2.36 -3.37 6.41
C LEU A 11 2.95 -1.99 6.03
N THR A 12 3.78 -1.41 6.91
CA THR A 12 4.48 -0.15 6.67
C THR A 12 5.50 -0.28 5.54
N ASP A 13 6.18 -1.42 5.43
CA ASP A 13 7.15 -1.68 4.37
C ASP A 13 6.44 -1.83 3.01
N ALA A 14 5.28 -2.48 2.98
CA ALA A 14 4.42 -2.50 1.79
C ALA A 14 4.00 -1.09 1.36
N LEU A 15 3.69 -0.21 2.32
CA LEU A 15 3.34 1.18 2.05
C LEU A 15 4.51 1.99 1.46
N ASN A 16 5.72 1.77 1.98
CA ASN A 16 6.94 2.40 1.45
C ASN A 16 7.20 1.97 0.01
N VAL A 17 7.08 0.68 -0.29
CA VAL A 17 7.23 0.17 -1.65
C VAL A 17 6.16 0.76 -2.58
N ALA A 18 4.90 0.88 -2.15
CA ALA A 18 3.86 1.54 -2.93
C ALA A 18 4.18 3.02 -3.22
N ASN A 19 4.80 3.73 -2.27
CA ASN A 19 5.25 5.11 -2.45
C ASN A 19 6.40 5.21 -3.45
N GLU A 20 7.38 4.30 -3.38
CA GLU A 20 8.49 4.24 -4.34
C GLU A 20 7.99 3.99 -5.76
N ILE A 21 7.13 2.97 -5.94
CA ILE A 21 6.51 2.65 -7.24
C ILE A 21 5.76 3.86 -7.79
N LYS A 22 4.97 4.55 -6.95
CA LYS A 22 4.24 5.75 -7.39
C LYS A 22 5.19 6.89 -7.77
N SER A 23 6.29 7.06 -7.05
CA SER A 23 7.28 8.09 -7.36
C SER A 23 7.98 7.84 -8.70
N GLU A 24 8.23 6.58 -9.05
CA GLU A 24 8.91 6.21 -10.30
C GLU A 24 7.96 6.12 -11.50
N THR A 25 6.77 5.56 -11.30
CA THR A 25 5.83 5.23 -12.38
C THR A 25 4.67 6.21 -12.52
N GLY A 26 4.43 7.04 -11.49
CA GLY A 26 3.22 7.87 -11.38
C GLY A 26 1.96 7.10 -11.01
N MET A 27 2.02 5.77 -10.86
CA MET A 27 0.88 4.89 -10.61
C MET A 27 1.00 4.18 -9.26
N LEU A 28 -0.12 3.96 -8.58
CA LEU A 28 -0.15 3.11 -7.39
C LEU A 28 -0.29 1.64 -7.80
N PRO A 29 0.42 0.71 -7.13
CA PRO A 29 0.22 -0.72 -7.34
C PRO A 29 -1.19 -1.11 -6.90
N GLU A 30 -1.83 -2.05 -7.59
CA GLU A 30 -3.17 -2.51 -7.19
C GLU A 30 -3.12 -3.28 -5.85
N LYS A 31 -2.07 -4.07 -5.64
CA LYS A 31 -1.89 -4.92 -4.47
C LYS A 31 -0.41 -5.19 -4.17
N ILE A 32 -0.05 -5.22 -2.90
CA ILE A 32 1.25 -5.73 -2.42
C ILE A 32 0.98 -6.85 -1.43
N THR A 33 1.73 -7.94 -1.55
CA THR A 33 1.62 -9.10 -0.66
C THR A 33 2.84 -9.12 0.26
N THR A 34 2.63 -9.14 1.57
CA THR A 34 3.73 -9.29 2.54
C THR A 34 4.17 -10.75 2.65
N ASP A 35 5.36 -10.98 3.20
CA ASP A 35 5.86 -12.32 3.56
C ASP A 35 4.99 -13.04 4.60
N GLN A 36 4.24 -12.29 5.41
CA GLN A 36 3.22 -12.80 6.33
C GLN A 36 1.93 -13.25 5.63
N LYS A 37 1.90 -13.21 4.29
CA LYS A 37 0.73 -13.51 3.42
C LYS A 37 -0.43 -12.54 3.60
N GLU A 38 -0.13 -11.31 4.04
CA GLU A 38 -1.14 -10.27 4.11
C GLU A 38 -1.20 -9.56 2.76
N ASP A 39 -2.41 -9.45 2.21
CA ASP A 39 -2.64 -8.75 0.95
C ASP A 39 -3.10 -7.32 1.24
N VAL A 40 -2.36 -6.33 0.77
CA VAL A 40 -2.69 -4.92 0.95
C VAL A 40 -3.12 -4.35 -0.38
N ARG A 41 -4.37 -3.90 -0.46
CA ARG A 41 -4.86 -3.15 -1.62
C ARG A 41 -4.40 -1.69 -1.51
N PHE A 42 -4.13 -1.04 -2.63
CA PHE A 42 -3.92 0.40 -2.61
C PHE A 42 -4.99 1.10 -3.41
N ASP A 43 -5.80 1.91 -2.72
CA ASP A 43 -6.84 2.73 -3.31
C ASP A 43 -6.41 4.20 -3.32
N GLU A 44 -6.59 4.87 -4.45
CA GLU A 44 -6.21 6.27 -4.61
C GLU A 44 -6.91 7.21 -3.63
N ARG A 45 -8.18 6.96 -3.26
CA ARG A 45 -8.91 7.84 -2.35
C ARG A 45 -8.30 7.80 -0.97
N ASP A 46 -8.11 6.61 -0.43
CA ASP A 46 -7.50 6.45 0.89
C ASP A 46 -6.04 6.91 0.87
N TYR A 47 -5.33 6.70 -0.25
CA TYR A 47 -3.96 7.18 -0.39
C TYR A 47 -3.90 8.72 -0.37
N HIS A 48 -4.86 9.38 -1.02
CA HIS A 48 -4.99 10.83 -0.94
C HIS A 48 -5.33 11.32 0.47
N ARG A 49 -6.16 10.58 1.23
CA ARG A 49 -6.46 10.91 2.63
C ARG A 49 -5.24 10.74 3.53
N LEU A 50 -4.45 9.71 3.30
CA LEU A 50 -3.17 9.48 3.96
C LEU A 50 -2.20 10.65 3.68
N ARG A 51 -2.03 11.02 2.40
CA ARG A 51 -1.16 12.14 2.00
C ARG A 51 -1.61 13.49 2.55
N LYS A 52 -2.91 13.68 2.78
CA LYS A 52 -3.46 14.87 3.43
C LYS A 52 -3.34 14.84 4.96
N GLY A 53 -2.81 13.77 5.54
CA GLY A 53 -2.76 13.57 7.00
C GLY A 53 -4.14 13.37 7.64
N THR A 54 -5.16 13.03 6.85
CA THR A 54 -6.53 12.80 7.33
C THR A 54 -6.67 11.43 8.00
N ILE A 55 -5.85 10.47 7.59
CA ILE A 55 -5.75 9.14 8.19
C ILE A 55 -4.27 8.80 8.40
N THR A 56 -3.97 7.94 9.37
CA THR A 56 -2.60 7.43 9.61
C THR A 56 -2.27 6.27 8.68
N GLU A 57 -0.99 5.93 8.58
CA GLU A 57 -0.52 4.75 7.84
C GLU A 57 -1.16 3.46 8.36
N GLU A 58 -1.28 3.30 9.67
CA GLU A 58 -1.99 2.18 10.30
C GLU A 58 -3.48 2.13 9.90
N THR A 59 -4.16 3.28 9.88
CA THR A 59 -5.58 3.34 9.48
C THR A 59 -5.75 2.98 8.00
N TYR A 60 -4.85 3.49 7.15
CA TYR A 60 -4.84 3.17 5.72
C TYR A 60 -4.61 1.68 5.49
N ALA A 61 -3.59 1.11 6.14
CA ALA A 61 -3.25 -0.30 6.07
C ALA A 61 -4.42 -1.17 6.56
N GLY A 62 -5.03 -0.83 7.70
CA GLY A 62 -6.17 -1.57 8.24
C GLY A 62 -7.40 -1.53 7.34
N ASN A 63 -7.72 -0.38 6.72
CA ASN A 63 -8.86 -0.26 5.81
C ASN A 63 -8.69 -1.06 4.50
N ASN A 64 -7.44 -1.31 4.11
CA ASN A 64 -7.10 -1.89 2.81
C ASN A 64 -6.42 -3.26 2.94
N LEU A 65 -6.33 -3.80 4.15
CA LEU A 65 -5.91 -5.17 4.42
C LEU A 65 -6.99 -6.13 3.93
N ILE A 66 -6.59 -7.06 3.08
CA ILE A 66 -7.40 -8.19 2.64
C ILE A 66 -6.95 -9.40 3.47
N LEU A 67 -7.83 -9.83 4.38
CA LEU A 67 -7.70 -11.06 5.18
C LEU A 67 -8.08 -12.30 4.38
#